data_AF-A0A6P6SIV3-F1
#
_entry.id   AF-A0A6P6SIV3-F1
#
_cell.length_a   1.000
_cell.length_b   1.000
_cell.length_c   1.000
_cell.angle_alpha   90.00
_cell.angle_beta   90.00
_cell.angle_gamma   90.00
#
_symmetry.space_group_name_H-M   'P 1'
#
loop_
_entity.id
_entity.type
_entity.pdbx_description
1 polymer ?
#
loop_
_entity_poly.entity_id
_entity_poly.type
_entity_poly.pdbx_seq_one_letter_code
_entity_poly.pdbx_strand_id
1 'polypeptide(L)'
;MVGNRSHFLLVHGACLGAWSWYKLVTLLEEAGHKVTALDLAASGRNQERIREVLTIDDYHKPLFSFMDALSPEEKVILVGHSMGGYAVSSAMERYPEKIDFAVFVSAHMLGPDLPLDKLDERACITA
;
A
#
# COMPACT_ATOMS: atom_id res chain seq x y z
N MET A 1 -19.12 7.56 21.71
CA MET A 1 -18.94 8.49 20.58
C MET A 1 -18.75 7.64 19.35
N VAL A 2 -19.68 7.68 18.39
CA VAL A 2 -19.49 6.98 17.11
C VAL A 2 -18.56 7.88 16.30
N GLY A 3 -17.25 7.63 16.38
CA GLY A 3 -16.30 8.22 15.45
C GLY A 3 -16.66 7.80 14.03
N ASN A 4 -16.44 8.67 13.04
CA ASN A 4 -16.76 8.36 11.66
C ASN A 4 -15.99 7.09 11.21
N ARG A 5 -16.68 6.13 10.60
CA ARG A 5 -16.07 4.85 10.20
C ARG A 5 -15.24 5.03 8.93
N SER A 6 -13.93 5.14 9.09
CA SER A 6 -12.97 5.11 7.98
C SER A 6 -12.57 3.71 7.53
N HIS A 7 -12.08 3.58 6.30
CA HIS A 7 -11.47 2.36 5.76
C HIS A 7 -9.95 2.57 5.58
N PHE A 8 -9.15 1.86 6.36
CA PHE A 8 -7.69 1.89 6.26
C PHE A 8 -7.18 0.81 5.31
N LEU A 9 -6.34 1.20 4.36
CA LEU A 9 -5.61 0.30 3.48
C LEU A 9 -4.12 0.33 3.83
N LEU A 10 -3.61 -0.77 4.38
CA LEU A 10 -2.25 -0.86 4.93
C LEU A 10 -1.32 -1.58 3.96
N VAL A 11 -0.22 -0.92 3.59
CA VAL A 11 0.79 -1.40 2.64
C VAL A 11 2.13 -1.54 3.35
N HIS A 12 2.67 -2.75 3.36
CA HIS A 12 3.93 -3.08 4.03
C HIS A 12 5.17 -2.60 3.25
N GLY A 13 6.33 -2.64 3.91
CA GLY A 13 7.64 -2.36 3.30
C GLY A 13 8.30 -3.60 2.69
N ALA A 14 9.54 -3.46 2.23
CA ALA A 14 10.31 -4.58 1.66
C ALA A 14 10.44 -5.75 2.65
N CYS A 15 10.44 -6.99 2.13
CA CYS A 15 10.63 -8.23 2.90
C CYS A 15 9.59 -8.49 4.02
N LEU A 16 8.49 -7.74 4.02
CA LEU A 16 7.38 -7.90 4.96
C LEU A 16 6.13 -8.45 4.24
N GLY A 17 5.02 -8.47 4.96
CA GLY A 17 3.70 -8.77 4.43
C GLY A 17 2.63 -8.09 5.28
N ALA A 18 1.36 -8.35 4.97
CA ALA A 18 0.20 -7.92 5.74
C ALA A 18 0.32 -8.26 7.24
N TRP A 19 0.98 -9.37 7.56
CA TRP A 19 1.24 -9.84 8.92
C TRP A 19 1.95 -8.81 9.81
N SER A 20 2.76 -7.92 9.22
CA SER A 20 3.47 -6.88 9.98
C SER A 20 2.53 -5.88 10.67
N TRP A 21 1.30 -5.76 10.18
CA TRP A 21 0.29 -4.84 10.69
C TRP A 21 -0.63 -5.43 11.76
N TYR A 22 -0.44 -6.70 12.16
CA TYR A 22 -1.45 -7.43 12.95
C TYR A 22 -1.95 -6.67 14.20
N LYS A 23 -1.05 -6.04 14.97
CA LYS A 23 -1.43 -5.25 16.16
C LYS A 23 -2.26 -4.01 15.79
N LEU A 24 -1.86 -3.31 14.74
CA LEU A 24 -2.53 -2.08 14.32
C LEU A 24 -3.92 -2.39 13.74
N VAL A 25 -4.04 -3.47 12.97
CA VAL A 25 -5.33 -3.97 12.47
C VAL A 25 -6.29 -4.18 13.64
N THR A 26 -5.86 -4.93 14.67
CA THR A 26 -6.69 -5.16 15.87
C THR A 26 -7.15 -3.86 16.52
N LEU A 27 -6.23 -2.90 16.75
CA LEU A 27 -6.56 -1.64 17.41
C LEU A 27 -7.52 -0.76 16.58
N LEU A 28 -7.35 -0.72 15.26
CA LEU A 28 -8.21 0.07 14.38
C LEU A 28 -9.60 -0.56 14.23
N GLU A 29 -9.69 -1.88 14.17
CA GLU A 29 -10.97 -2.60 14.15
C GLU A 29 -11.72 -2.45 15.49
N GLU A 30 -11.03 -2.53 16.62
CA GLU A 30 -11.61 -2.25 17.95
C GLU A 30 -12.12 -0.81 18.07
N ALA A 31 -11.48 0.13 17.40
CA ALA A 31 -11.95 1.51 17.30
C ALA A 31 -13.14 1.70 16.33
N GLY A 32 -13.58 0.64 15.64
CA GLY A 32 -14.75 0.63 14.76
C GLY A 32 -14.44 0.91 13.29
N HIS A 33 -13.18 0.92 12.88
CA HIS A 33 -12.78 1.14 11.48
C HIS A 33 -12.80 -0.15 10.65
N LYS A 34 -12.96 -0.01 9.32
CA LYS A 34 -12.68 -1.11 8.38
C LYS A 34 -11.18 -1.09 8.09
N VAL A 35 -10.52 -2.24 8.08
CA VAL A 35 -9.08 -2.33 7.80
C VAL A 35 -8.84 -3.42 6.78
N THR A 36 -8.02 -3.10 5.78
CA THR A 36 -7.49 -4.07 4.83
C THR A 36 -5.96 -3.97 4.85
N ALA A 37 -5.27 -5.04 5.20
CA ALA A 37 -3.83 -5.15 5.05
C ALA A 37 -3.54 -6.07 3.86
N LEU A 38 -2.77 -5.57 2.89
CA LEU A 38 -2.46 -6.32 1.67
C LEU A 38 -1.11 -7.01 1.78
N ASP A 39 -1.00 -8.17 1.15
CA ASP A 39 0.28 -8.74 0.72
C ASP A 39 0.55 -8.27 -0.71
N LEU A 40 1.65 -7.55 -0.93
CA LEU A 40 2.14 -7.22 -2.27
C LEU A 40 2.65 -8.48 -3.00
N ALA A 41 2.94 -8.37 -4.30
CA ALA A 41 3.34 -9.55 -5.07
C ALA A 41 4.62 -10.16 -4.48
N ALA A 42 4.70 -11.49 -4.46
CA ALA A 42 5.80 -12.25 -3.87
C ALA A 42 6.10 -11.95 -2.38
N SER A 43 5.16 -11.35 -1.65
CA SER A 43 5.30 -10.97 -0.25
C SER A 43 4.29 -11.68 0.65
N GLY A 44 4.64 -11.87 1.93
CA GLY A 44 3.76 -12.51 2.91
C GLY A 44 3.20 -13.85 2.43
N ARG A 45 1.88 -13.92 2.18
CA ARG A 45 1.18 -15.12 1.70
C ARG A 45 0.90 -15.13 0.20
N ASN A 46 1.29 -14.08 -0.54
CA ASN A 46 1.17 -14.06 -1.99
C ASN A 46 2.07 -15.18 -2.59
N GLN A 47 1.53 -15.95 -3.54
CA GLN A 47 2.18 -17.14 -4.09
C GLN A 47 3.07 -16.87 -5.31
N GLU A 48 3.08 -15.64 -5.84
CA GLU A 48 3.94 -15.25 -6.94
C GLU A 48 5.40 -15.36 -6.48
N ARG A 49 6.29 -15.77 -7.39
CA ARG A 49 7.70 -15.87 -7.05
C ARG A 49 8.37 -14.54 -7.33
N ILE A 50 9.29 -14.10 -6.48
CA ILE A 50 9.99 -12.82 -6.67
C ILE A 50 10.69 -12.72 -8.03
N ARG A 51 11.17 -13.84 -8.58
CA ARG A 51 11.78 -13.92 -9.94
C ARG A 51 10.80 -13.68 -11.10
N GLU A 52 9.50 -13.78 -10.83
CA GLU A 52 8.40 -13.53 -11.78
C GLU A 52 7.88 -12.08 -11.66
N VAL A 53 8.27 -11.36 -10.61
CA VAL A 53 7.97 -9.92 -10.40
C VAL A 53 9.10 -9.10 -11.00
N LEU A 54 8.89 -8.57 -12.21
CA LEU A 54 9.97 -7.97 -13.01
C LEU A 54 10.01 -6.44 -12.91
N THR A 55 8.89 -5.83 -12.52
CA THR A 55 8.72 -4.39 -12.42
C THR A 55 8.11 -3.99 -11.09
N ILE A 56 8.21 -2.70 -10.72
CA ILE A 56 7.55 -2.21 -9.53
C ILE A 56 6.01 -2.27 -9.65
N ASP A 57 5.49 -2.11 -10.86
CA ASP A 57 4.06 -2.25 -11.14
C ASP A 57 3.58 -3.69 -10.94
N ASP A 58 4.37 -4.70 -11.32
CA ASP A 58 4.09 -6.10 -10.99
C ASP A 58 4.04 -6.29 -9.47
N TYR A 59 4.97 -5.67 -8.74
CA TYR A 59 5.02 -5.73 -7.28
C TYR A 59 3.78 -5.09 -6.63
N HIS A 60 3.32 -3.96 -7.15
CA HIS A 60 2.15 -3.21 -6.67
C HIS A 60 0.81 -3.77 -7.19
N LYS A 61 0.81 -4.77 -8.06
CA LYS A 61 -0.41 -5.30 -8.68
C LYS A 61 -1.53 -5.67 -7.70
N PRO A 62 -1.27 -6.29 -6.51
CA PRO A 62 -2.34 -6.54 -5.54
C PRO A 62 -2.99 -5.26 -5.01
N LEU A 63 -2.22 -4.18 -4.81
CA LEU A 63 -2.74 -2.87 -4.41
C LEU A 63 -3.64 -2.29 -5.49
N PHE A 64 -3.19 -2.26 -6.74
CA PHE A 64 -3.99 -1.72 -7.84
C PHE A 64 -5.25 -2.52 -8.10
N SER A 65 -5.17 -3.86 -8.02
CA SER A 65 -6.35 -4.73 -8.15
C SER A 65 -7.38 -4.45 -7.05
N PHE A 66 -6.94 -4.18 -5.83
CA PHE A 66 -7.83 -3.80 -4.74
C PHE A 66 -8.47 -2.42 -4.99
N MET A 67 -7.67 -1.42 -5.39
CA MET A 67 -8.15 -0.08 -5.70
C MET A 67 -9.16 -0.08 -6.85
N ASP A 68 -8.93 -0.88 -7.90
CA ASP A 68 -9.84 -1.06 -9.03
C ASP A 68 -11.20 -1.64 -8.58
N ALA A 69 -11.19 -2.57 -7.62
CA ALA A 69 -12.39 -3.22 -7.11
C ALA A 69 -13.24 -2.37 -6.14
N LEU A 70 -12.70 -1.26 -5.62
CA LEU A 70 -13.46 -0.33 -4.79
C LEU A 70 -14.57 0.34 -5.61
N SER A 71 -15.74 0.54 -5.00
CA SER A 71 -16.83 1.28 -5.63
C SER A 71 -16.42 2.74 -5.87
N PRO A 72 -17.02 3.44 -6.86
CA PRO A 72 -16.65 4.82 -7.18
C PRO A 72 -16.77 5.80 -6.01
N GLU A 73 -17.66 5.53 -5.05
CA GLU A 73 -17.91 6.37 -3.88
C GLU A 73 -17.06 5.96 -2.65
N GLU A 74 -16.41 4.79 -2.68
CA GLU A 74 -15.60 4.31 -1.57
C GLU A 74 -14.21 4.95 -1.60
N LYS A 75 -13.84 5.62 -0.50
CA LYS A 75 -12.50 6.17 -0.29
C LYS A 75 -11.77 5.47 0.83
N VAL A 76 -10.46 5.35 0.70
CA VAL A 76 -9.58 4.75 1.71
C VAL A 76 -8.58 5.75 2.28
N ILE A 77 -8.19 5.51 3.52
CA ILE A 77 -6.98 6.07 4.13
C ILE A 77 -5.84 5.11 3.80
N LEU A 78 -4.95 5.53 2.91
CA LEU A 78 -3.86 4.71 2.41
C LEU A 78 -2.62 4.90 3.27
N VAL A 79 -2.09 3.83 3.85
CA VAL A 79 -0.96 3.87 4.79
C VAL A 79 0.19 3.02 4.26
N GLY A 80 1.34 3.63 4.03
CA GLY A 80 2.56 2.94 3.55
C GLY A 80 3.67 2.96 4.57
N HIS A 81 4.36 1.84 4.77
CA HIS A 81 5.55 1.73 5.61
C HIS A 81 6.82 1.51 4.78
N SER A 82 7.90 2.24 5.08
CA SER A 82 9.21 2.07 4.40
C SER A 82 9.08 2.10 2.87
N MET A 83 9.50 1.05 2.17
CA MET A 83 9.35 0.90 0.71
C MET A 83 7.90 0.94 0.22
N GLY A 84 6.93 0.67 1.09
CA GLY A 84 5.49 0.83 0.78
C GLY A 84 5.11 2.26 0.43
N GLY A 85 5.95 3.25 0.75
CA GLY A 85 5.77 4.63 0.30
C GLY A 85 5.73 4.79 -1.22
N TYR A 86 6.51 3.98 -1.96
CA TYR A 86 6.45 3.98 -3.44
C TYR A 86 5.07 3.53 -3.94
N ALA A 87 4.52 2.47 -3.36
CA ALA A 87 3.19 1.97 -3.66
C ALA A 87 2.10 3.02 -3.37
N VAL A 88 2.24 3.74 -2.24
CA VAL A 88 1.35 4.84 -1.88
C VAL A 88 1.40 5.97 -2.91
N SER A 89 2.60 6.42 -3.29
CA SER A 89 2.76 7.45 -4.32
C SER A 89 2.16 7.03 -5.66
N SER A 90 2.43 5.82 -6.15
CA SER A 90 1.84 5.32 -7.40
C SER A 90 0.31 5.25 -7.34
N ALA A 91 -0.26 4.83 -6.21
CA ALA A 91 -1.70 4.78 -6.03
C ALA A 91 -2.35 6.17 -5.96
N MET A 92 -1.65 7.16 -5.37
CA MET A 92 -2.12 8.56 -5.34
C MET A 92 -2.18 9.18 -6.73
N GLU A 93 -1.23 8.87 -7.61
CA GLU A 93 -1.23 9.35 -8.99
C GLU A 93 -2.34 8.68 -9.81
N ARG A 94 -2.58 7.39 -9.59
CA ARG A 94 -3.50 6.58 -10.39
C ARG A 94 -4.97 6.64 -9.92
N TYR A 95 -5.20 6.80 -8.62
CA TYR A 95 -6.53 6.76 -7.99
C TYR A 95 -6.78 7.94 -7.04
N PRO A 96 -6.51 9.20 -7.43
CA PRO A 96 -6.66 10.35 -6.54
C PRO A 96 -8.10 10.51 -6.02
N GLU A 97 -9.10 10.05 -6.78
CA GLU A 97 -10.51 10.09 -6.42
C GLU A 97 -10.90 9.09 -5.32
N LYS A 98 -10.15 8.00 -5.17
CA LYS A 98 -10.43 6.90 -4.20
C LYS A 98 -9.63 7.02 -2.90
N ILE A 99 -8.82 8.06 -2.74
CA ILE A 99 -7.98 8.27 -1.56
C ILE A 99 -8.49 9.49 -0.79
N ASP A 100 -8.77 9.31 0.50
CA ASP A 100 -9.15 10.41 1.39
C ASP A 100 -7.90 11.05 2.02
N PHE A 101 -7.00 10.22 2.53
CA PHE A 101 -5.70 10.62 3.08
C PHE A 101 -4.63 9.59 2.75
N ALA A 102 -3.40 10.07 2.54
CA ALA A 102 -2.20 9.23 2.43
C ALA A 102 -1.30 9.44 3.66
N VAL A 103 -0.82 8.35 4.25
CA VAL A 103 0.01 8.35 5.46
C VAL A 103 1.31 7.59 5.18
N PHE A 104 2.43 8.28 5.36
CA PHE A 104 3.77 7.74 5.16
C PHE A 104 4.42 7.44 6.52
N VAL A 105 4.45 6.17 6.93
CA VAL A 105 5.01 5.73 8.22
C VAL A 105 6.45 5.29 8.03
N SER A 106 7.41 6.16 8.37
CA SER A 106 8.85 5.90 8.15
C SER A 106 9.11 5.44 6.71
N ALA A 107 8.41 6.06 5.75
CA ALA A 107 8.32 5.61 4.37
C ALA A 107 8.98 6.58 3.39
N HIS A 108 9.35 6.08 2.22
CA HIS A 108 9.82 6.93 1.13
C HIS A 108 8.66 7.80 0.63
N MET A 109 8.79 9.11 0.78
CA MET A 109 7.83 10.08 0.26
C MET A 109 8.50 10.82 -0.89
N LEU A 110 8.13 10.47 -2.11
CA LEU A 110 8.70 11.08 -3.29
C LEU A 110 8.15 12.49 -3.47
N GLY A 111 9.07 13.44 -3.65
CA GLY A 111 8.75 14.80 -4.00
C GLY A 111 8.48 14.95 -5.50
N PRO A 112 7.85 16.05 -5.92
CA PRO A 112 7.57 16.32 -7.33
C PRO A 112 8.83 16.34 -8.22
N ASP A 113 10.00 16.57 -7.64
CA ASP A 113 11.29 16.59 -8.36
C ASP A 113 11.96 15.21 -8.49
N LEU A 114 11.41 14.17 -7.84
CA LEU A 114 11.90 12.79 -7.88
C LEU A 114 10.76 11.82 -8.25
N PRO A 115 10.27 11.88 -9.50
CA PRO A 115 9.23 10.96 -9.96
C PRO A 115 9.72 9.49 -9.96
N LEU A 116 8.77 8.56 -9.79
CA LEU A 116 9.04 7.12 -9.65
C LEU A 116 9.88 6.55 -10.80
N ASP A 117 9.64 7.01 -12.03
CA ASP A 117 10.34 6.60 -13.24
C ASP A 117 11.85 6.91 -13.25
N LYS A 118 12.32 7.76 -12.31
CA LYS A 118 13.74 8.10 -12.14
C LYS A 118 14.45 7.29 -11.07
N LEU A 119 13.74 6.44 -10.32
CA LEU A 119 14.36 5.52 -9.37
C LEU A 119 14.80 4.25 -10.10
N ASP A 120 16.02 3.76 -9.87
CA ASP A 120 16.44 2.47 -10.41
C ASP A 120 15.71 1.34 -9.66
N GLU A 121 14.56 0.94 -10.22
CA GLU A 121 13.60 0.03 -9.60
C GLU A 121 14.16 -1.38 -9.38
N ARG A 122 15.22 -1.79 -10.11
CA ARG A 122 15.83 -3.12 -10.00
C ARG A 122 16.54 -3.34 -8.66
N ALA A 123 17.04 -2.27 -8.06
CA ALA A 123 17.76 -2.35 -6.78
C ALA A 123 16.81 -2.53 -5.58
N CYS A 124 15.55 -2.10 -5.69
CA CYS A 124 14.60 -2.16 -4.57
C CYS A 124 13.92 -3.53 -4.42
N ILE A 125 13.78 -4.30 -5.50
CA ILE A 125 13.08 -5.60 -5.51
C ILE A 125 14.02 -6.75 -5.09
N THR A 126 15.33 -6.58 -5.23
CA THR A 126 16.34 -7.65 -5.07
C THR A 126 17.17 -7.59 -3.79
N ALA A 127 16.95 -6.59 -2.92
CA ALA A 127 17.68 -6.37 -1.69
C ALA A 127 17.12 -7.14 -0.49
#